data_AF-A0A1F8NGS4-F1
#
_entry.id   AF-A0A1F8NGS4-F1
#
_cell.length_a   1.000
_cell.length_b   1.000
_cell.length_c   1.000
_cell.angle_alpha   90.00
_cell.angle_beta   90.00
_cell.angle_gamma   90.00
#
_symmetry.space_group_name_H-M   'P 1'
#
loop_
_entity.id
_entity.type
_entity.pdbx_description
1 polymer ?
#
loop_
_entity_poly.entity_id
_entity_poly.type
_entity_poly.pdbx_seq_one_letter_code
_entity_poly.pdbx_strand_id
1 'polypeptide(L)'
;MRILALSDRVVELLYGPGLVRSIGPVDLIIGCGDLPPAYLEYIVTQYNAPLLFVPGNHDADELHVPGGESIDGRVVTVGGVRIAGLGGSRRYKAEGRHQYTESQMMGRIAWLGPHLVLPRLRTGRGVDVLVTHAPPLHIHDAPDLTHTGF
;
A
#
# COMPACT_ATOMS: atom_id res chain seq x y z
N MET A 1 -0.54 -8.99 16.06
CA MET A 1 -1.18 -8.26 14.96
C MET A 1 -1.30 -9.19 13.76
N ARG A 2 -2.51 -9.36 13.22
CA ARG A 2 -2.81 -10.09 11.98
C ARG A 2 -3.18 -9.08 10.90
N ILE A 3 -2.49 -9.15 9.76
CA ILE A 3 -2.63 -8.20 8.65
C ILE A 3 -3.25 -8.93 7.46
N LEU A 4 -4.28 -8.34 6.86
CA LEU A 4 -4.82 -8.77 5.57
C LEU A 4 -4.30 -7.82 4.47
N ALA A 5 -3.44 -8.33 3.59
CA ALA A 5 -2.91 -7.57 2.46
C ALA A 5 -3.64 -7.94 1.16
N LEU A 6 -4.05 -6.93 0.39
CA LEU A 6 -4.82 -7.06 -0.86
C LEU A 6 -4.14 -6.21 -1.95
N SER A 7 -4.09 -6.70 -3.19
CA SER A 7 -3.52 -5.97 -4.34
C SER A 7 -4.16 -6.43 -5.65
N ASP A 8 -4.27 -5.53 -6.64
CA ASP A 8 -4.55 -5.75 -8.07
C ASP A 8 -5.88 -6.40 -8.47
N ARG A 9 -6.38 -7.34 -7.68
CA ARG A 9 -7.51 -8.18 -8.05
C ARG A 9 -8.46 -8.36 -6.89
N VAL A 10 -9.74 -8.20 -7.21
CA VAL A 10 -10.84 -8.63 -6.36
C VAL A 10 -10.82 -10.14 -6.29
N VAL A 11 -10.87 -10.68 -5.07
CA VAL A 11 -10.99 -12.11 -4.83
C VAL A 11 -12.43 -12.37 -4.39
N GLU A 12 -13.19 -13.12 -5.19
CA GLU A 12 -14.62 -13.38 -4.94
C GLU A 12 -14.89 -14.02 -3.58
N LEU A 13 -13.97 -14.87 -3.09
CA LEU A 13 -14.04 -15.47 -1.75
C LEU A 13 -14.09 -14.41 -0.64
N LEU A 14 -13.53 -13.22 -0.90
CA LEU A 14 -13.52 -12.09 0.01
C LEU A 14 -14.70 -11.16 -0.17
N TYR A 15 -15.64 -11.51 -1.06
CA TYR A 15 -16.84 -10.77 -1.37
C TYR A 15 -18.07 -11.61 -1.00
N GLY A 16 -18.19 -11.95 0.28
CA GLY A 16 -19.31 -12.74 0.79
C GLY A 16 -19.39 -12.80 2.32
N PRO A 17 -20.57 -13.12 2.87
CA PRO A 17 -20.86 -13.06 4.32
C PRO A 17 -20.03 -14.06 5.16
N GLY A 18 -19.28 -14.96 4.53
CA GLY A 18 -18.39 -15.92 5.18
C GLY A 18 -16.95 -15.45 5.35
N LEU A 19 -16.59 -14.25 4.90
CA LEU A 19 -15.21 -13.74 4.87
C LEU A 19 -14.48 -13.86 6.21
N VAL A 20 -15.07 -13.35 7.29
CA VAL A 20 -14.45 -13.40 8.63
C VAL A 20 -14.31 -14.85 9.12
N ARG A 21 -15.23 -15.74 8.73
CA ARG A 21 -15.19 -17.16 9.09
C ARG A 21 -14.11 -17.92 8.30
N SER A 22 -13.84 -17.55 7.05
CA SER A 22 -12.87 -18.25 6.19
C SER A 22 -11.43 -17.84 6.49
N ILE A 23 -11.17 -16.57 6.77
CA ILE A 23 -9.83 -16.04 7.05
C ILE A 23 -9.52 -15.96 8.55
N GLY A 24 -10.55 -15.75 9.38
CA GLY A 24 -10.38 -15.47 10.80
C GLY A 24 -10.19 -13.97 11.08
N PRO A 25 -9.86 -13.61 12.34
CA PRO A 25 -9.76 -12.21 12.76
C PRO A 25 -8.57 -11.49 12.13
N VAL A 26 -8.78 -10.21 11.82
CA VAL A 26 -7.80 -9.29 11.22
C VAL A 26 -7.75 -8.02 12.06
N ASP A 27 -6.54 -7.55 12.37
CA ASP A 27 -6.31 -6.34 13.18
C ASP A 27 -6.03 -5.11 12.30
N LEU A 28 -5.61 -5.31 11.05
CA LEU A 28 -5.23 -4.28 10.08
C LEU A 28 -5.41 -4.78 8.65
N ILE A 29 -5.97 -3.95 7.78
CA ILE A 29 -6.10 -4.19 6.35
C ILE A 29 -5.10 -3.30 5.60
N ILE A 30 -4.40 -3.86 4.61
CA ILE A 30 -3.47 -3.14 3.74
C ILE A 30 -3.91 -3.31 2.28
N GLY A 31 -4.13 -2.20 1.59
CA GLY A 31 -4.34 -2.15 0.13
C GLY A 31 -3.07 -1.69 -0.60
N CYS A 32 -2.54 -2.52 -1.49
CA CYS A 32 -1.33 -2.23 -2.26
C CYS A 32 -1.63 -1.64 -3.66
N GLY A 33 -2.80 -1.02 -3.83
CA GLY A 33 -3.19 -0.35 -5.06
C GLY A 33 -3.95 -1.24 -6.06
N ASP A 34 -4.51 -0.56 -7.07
CA ASP A 34 -5.27 -1.14 -8.17
C ASP A 34 -6.44 -2.02 -7.71
N LEU A 35 -7.15 -1.53 -6.68
CA LEU A 35 -8.32 -2.16 -6.11
C LEU A 35 -9.52 -1.20 -6.11
N PRO A 36 -10.72 -1.66 -6.46
CA PRO A 36 -11.91 -0.82 -6.41
C PRO A 36 -12.18 -0.28 -4.98
N PRO A 37 -12.48 1.02 -4.80
CA PRO A 37 -12.80 1.58 -3.49
C PRO A 37 -13.95 0.85 -2.77
N ALA A 38 -15.01 0.52 -3.50
CA ALA A 38 -16.16 -0.21 -2.95
C ALA A 38 -15.80 -1.63 -2.46
N TYR A 39 -14.77 -2.25 -3.04
CA TYR A 39 -14.26 -3.53 -2.56
C TYR A 39 -13.55 -3.35 -1.22
N LEU A 40 -12.66 -2.37 -1.11
CA LEU A 40 -11.96 -2.07 0.13
C LEU A 40 -12.91 -1.63 1.26
N GLU A 41 -13.89 -0.79 0.95
CA GLU A 41 -14.94 -0.36 1.89
C GLU A 41 -15.75 -1.56 2.43
N TYR A 42 -16.10 -2.51 1.55
CA TYR A 42 -16.76 -3.75 1.96
C TYR A 42 -15.90 -4.53 2.98
N ILE A 43 -14.61 -4.73 2.70
CA ILE A 43 -13.70 -5.44 3.59
C ILE A 43 -13.57 -4.72 4.94
N VAL A 44 -13.41 -3.39 4.94
CA VAL A 44 -13.39 -2.56 6.16
C VAL A 44 -14.67 -2.77 6.98
N THR A 45 -15.82 -2.78 6.32
CA THR A 45 -17.12 -2.97 6.97
C THR A 45 -17.26 -4.36 7.59
N GLN A 46 -16.79 -5.41 6.89
CA GLN A 46 -16.88 -6.79 7.41
C GLN A 46 -15.96 -7.04 8.60
N TYR A 47 -14.74 -6.49 8.58
CA TYR A 47 -13.76 -6.71 9.66
C TYR A 47 -13.83 -5.69 10.78
N ASN A 48 -14.41 -4.51 10.54
CA ASN A 48 -14.36 -3.36 11.44
C ASN A 48 -12.92 -3.05 11.92
N ALA A 49 -11.98 -3.13 10.99
CA ALA A 49 -10.55 -2.94 11.21
C ALA A 49 -10.03 -1.75 10.38
N PRO A 50 -8.98 -1.04 10.83
CA PRO A 50 -8.40 0.06 10.07
C PRO A 50 -7.87 -0.44 8.71
N LEU A 51 -8.08 0.37 7.67
CA LEU A 51 -7.49 0.17 6.35
C LEU A 51 -6.42 1.24 6.09
N LEU A 52 -5.22 0.80 5.75
CA LEU A 52 -4.18 1.65 5.18
C LEU A 52 -3.96 1.25 3.72
N PHE A 53 -3.80 2.23 2.83
CA PHE A 53 -3.57 1.91 1.42
C PHE A 53 -2.58 2.86 0.74
N VAL A 54 -2.00 2.38 -0.36
CA VAL A 54 -1.27 3.19 -1.33
C VAL A 54 -1.99 3.09 -2.69
N PRO A 55 -1.98 4.14 -3.51
CA PRO A 55 -2.54 4.06 -4.85
C PRO A 55 -1.65 3.19 -5.74
N GLY A 56 -2.26 2.42 -6.62
CA GLY A 56 -1.63 1.79 -7.75
C GLY A 56 -1.60 2.70 -8.97
N ASN A 57 -1.04 2.21 -10.08
CA ASN A 57 -0.88 3.03 -11.27
C ASN A 57 -2.14 3.15 -12.14
N HIS A 58 -3.18 2.38 -11.85
CA HIS A 58 -4.50 2.46 -12.48
C HIS A 58 -5.55 3.16 -11.60
N ASP A 59 -5.23 3.44 -10.34
CA ASP A 59 -6.13 4.13 -9.43
C ASP A 59 -6.38 5.59 -9.82
N ALA A 60 -7.54 6.09 -9.41
CA ALA A 60 -7.93 7.48 -9.63
C ALA A 60 -6.99 8.46 -8.90
N ASP A 61 -6.87 9.66 -9.46
CA ASP A 61 -6.01 10.72 -8.92
C ASP A 61 -6.36 11.12 -7.48
N GLU A 62 -7.66 11.08 -7.17
CA GLU A 62 -8.26 11.37 -5.86
C GLU A 62 -8.87 10.09 -5.27
N LEU A 63 -8.09 9.00 -5.25
CA LEU A 63 -8.52 7.75 -4.65
C LEU A 63 -8.94 7.97 -3.19
N HIS A 64 -10.23 7.78 -2.93
CA HIS A 64 -10.82 7.84 -1.61
C HIS A 64 -11.54 6.53 -1.31
N VAL A 65 -11.29 5.97 -0.13
CA VAL A 65 -11.96 4.79 0.38
C VAL A 65 -12.58 5.13 1.74
N PRO A 66 -13.91 5.06 1.89
CA PRO A 66 -14.54 5.26 3.19
C PRO A 66 -13.97 4.30 4.24
N GLY A 67 -13.56 4.85 5.39
CA GLY A 67 -12.93 4.07 6.47
C GLY A 67 -11.47 3.66 6.21
N GLY A 68 -10.87 4.08 5.09
CA GLY A 68 -9.45 3.89 4.78
C GLY A 68 -8.63 5.17 4.87
N GLU A 69 -7.35 5.04 5.19
CA GLU A 69 -6.37 6.13 5.15
C GLU A 69 -5.29 5.83 4.08
N SER A 70 -5.07 6.78 3.17
CA SER A 70 -3.92 6.73 2.27
C SER A 70 -2.63 7.04 3.04
N ILE A 71 -1.66 6.14 2.94
CA ILE A 71 -0.32 6.27 3.55
C ILE A 71 0.76 6.57 2.51
N ASP A 72 0.37 6.92 1.29
CA ASP A 72 1.28 7.23 0.21
C ASP A 72 2.22 8.41 0.55
N GLY A 73 3.53 8.17 0.52
CA GLY A 73 4.55 9.14 0.90
C GLY A 73 4.58 9.46 2.40
N ARG A 74 4.00 8.61 3.25
CA ARG A 74 3.91 8.83 4.71
C ARG A 74 4.38 7.60 5.49
N VAL A 75 4.71 7.85 6.77
CA VAL A 75 4.97 6.80 7.76
C VAL A 75 3.96 6.95 8.88
N VAL A 76 3.20 5.89 9.17
CA VAL A 76 2.20 5.85 10.24
C VAL A 76 2.55 4.77 11.27
N THR A 77 1.86 4.76 12.40
CA THR A 77 2.04 3.73 13.43
C THR A 77 0.68 3.22 13.88
N VAL A 78 0.47 1.90 13.75
CA VAL A 78 -0.77 1.22 14.17
C VAL A 78 -0.39 0.10 15.12
N GLY A 79 -0.98 0.07 16.31
CA GLY A 79 -0.71 -0.99 17.31
C GLY A 79 0.78 -1.19 17.64
N GLY A 80 1.58 -0.13 17.57
CA GLY A 80 3.03 -0.18 17.78
C GLY A 80 3.88 -0.60 16.57
N VAL A 81 3.26 -0.93 15.43
CA VAL A 81 3.92 -1.28 14.17
C VAL A 81 4.07 -0.03 13.30
N ARG A 82 5.29 0.29 12.86
CA ARG A 82 5.59 1.42 11.97
C ARG A 82 5.50 1.00 10.51
N ILE A 83 4.66 1.70 9.76
CA ILE A 83 4.29 1.33 8.39
C ILE A 83 4.59 2.51 7.48
N ALA A 84 5.39 2.31 6.44
CA ALA A 84 5.66 3.30 5.41
C ALA A 84 4.92 2.94 4.12
N GLY A 85 4.31 3.94 3.47
CA GLY A 85 3.62 3.76 2.19
C GLY A 85 4.32 4.50 1.06
N LEU A 86 4.44 3.84 -0.09
CA LEU A 86 4.96 4.42 -1.32
C LEU A 86 4.27 3.80 -2.54
N GLY A 87 3.26 4.50 -3.05
CA GLY A 87 2.41 4.06 -4.15
C GLY A 87 2.93 4.43 -5.54
N GLY A 88 2.18 3.97 -6.54
CA GLY A 88 2.45 4.18 -7.95
C GLY A 88 3.45 3.22 -8.57
N SER A 89 3.78 3.48 -9.84
CA SER A 89 4.67 2.66 -10.66
C SER A 89 5.68 3.52 -11.43
N ARG A 90 6.56 2.85 -12.19
CA ARG A 90 7.33 3.51 -13.25
C ARG A 90 6.41 4.09 -14.32
N ARG A 91 6.88 5.16 -14.95
CA ARG A 91 6.13 5.85 -15.99
C ARG A 91 6.24 5.16 -17.33
N TYR A 92 5.07 4.85 -17.91
CA TYR A 92 4.93 4.30 -19.25
C TYR A 92 3.83 5.01 -20.07
N LYS A 93 2.96 5.81 -19.42
CA LYS A 93 2.02 6.73 -20.08
C LYS A 93 2.54 8.16 -20.01
N ALA A 94 2.17 8.98 -21.00
CA ALA A 94 2.48 10.41 -21.01
C ALA A 94 1.79 11.14 -19.84
N GLU A 95 0.57 10.71 -19.51
CA GLU A 95 -0.25 11.25 -18.44
C GLU A 95 -0.62 10.13 -17.47
N GLY A 96 -0.15 10.23 -16.22
CA GLY A 96 -0.46 9.32 -15.13
C GLY A 96 0.04 9.90 -13.82
N ARG A 97 -0.87 10.25 -12.91
CA ARG A 97 -0.52 10.92 -11.63
C ARG A 97 0.28 10.02 -10.70
N HIS A 98 -0.01 8.73 -10.71
CA HIS A 98 0.67 7.70 -9.93
C HIS A 98 1.79 7.01 -10.72
N GLN A 99 2.32 7.68 -11.75
CA GLN A 99 3.40 7.18 -12.60
C GLN A 99 4.60 8.10 -12.57
N TYR A 100 5.74 7.58 -12.12
CA TYR A 100 6.92 8.36 -11.80
C TYR A 100 8.12 7.96 -12.66
N THR A 101 8.93 8.94 -13.02
CA THR A 101 10.30 8.66 -13.47
C THR A 101 11.14 8.20 -12.28
N GLU A 102 12.28 7.56 -12.55
CA GLU A 102 13.23 7.16 -11.49
C GLU A 102 13.61 8.34 -10.59
N SER A 103 13.93 9.50 -11.18
CA SER A 103 14.27 10.70 -10.43
C SER A 103 13.13 11.20 -9.54
N GLN A 104 11.89 11.09 -10.00
CA GLN A 104 10.71 11.46 -9.22
C GLN A 104 10.51 10.48 -8.06
N MET A 105 10.57 9.17 -8.32
CA MET A 105 10.46 8.14 -7.29
C MET A 105 11.57 8.27 -6.24
N MET A 106 12.82 8.47 -6.67
CA MET A 106 13.94 8.73 -5.77
C MET A 106 13.72 9.99 -4.92
N GLY A 107 13.12 11.04 -5.49
CA GLY A 107 12.71 12.23 -4.72
C GLY A 107 11.70 11.90 -3.62
N ARG A 108 10.72 11.03 -3.90
CA ARG A 108 9.74 10.56 -2.90
C ARG A 108 10.39 9.71 -1.81
N ILE A 109 11.32 8.84 -2.17
CA ILE A 109 12.09 8.03 -1.21
C ILE A 109 12.97 8.92 -0.35
N ALA A 110 13.66 9.90 -0.95
CA ALA A 110 14.49 10.85 -0.21
C ALA A 110 13.66 11.68 0.78
N TRP A 111 12.44 12.06 0.41
CA TRP A 111 11.48 12.71 1.29
C TRP A 111 11.09 11.84 2.49
N LEU A 112 10.87 10.54 2.27
CA LEU A 112 10.63 9.58 3.35
C LEU A 112 11.87 9.32 4.20
N GLY A 113 13.07 9.47 3.64
CA GLY A 113 14.37 9.15 4.24
C GLY A 113 14.52 9.55 5.71
N PRO A 114 14.28 10.82 6.12
CA PRO A 114 14.35 11.25 7.51
C PRO A 114 13.42 10.45 8.44
N HIS A 115 12.20 10.13 7.99
CA HIS A 115 11.21 9.36 8.74
C HIS A 115 11.56 7.86 8.84
N LEU A 116 12.43 7.36 7.96
CA LEU A 116 12.95 5.99 7.99
C LEU A 116 14.22 5.89 8.86
N VAL A 117 15.13 6.87 8.73
CA VAL A 117 16.48 6.82 9.31
C VAL A 117 16.55 7.40 10.73
N LEU A 118 15.94 8.56 10.99
CA LEU A 118 16.04 9.21 12.31
C LEU A 118 15.50 8.34 13.47
N PRO A 119 14.36 7.65 13.34
CA PRO A 119 13.88 6.75 14.39
C PRO A 119 14.85 5.59 14.61
N ARG A 120 15.39 5.01 13.54
CA ARG A 120 16.37 3.92 13.61
C ARG A 120 17.62 4.33 14.37
N LEU A 121 18.10 5.57 14.16
CA LEU A 121 19.26 6.10 14.88
C LEU A 121 18.96 6.41 16.35
N ARG A 122 17.75 6.89 16.68
CA ARG A 122 17.39 7.32 18.05
C ARG A 122 16.93 6.18 18.96
N THR A 123 16.21 5.21 18.43
CA THR A 123 15.56 4.14 19.21
C THR A 123 16.00 2.74 18.78
N GLY A 124 16.87 2.63 17.78
CA GLY A 124 17.24 1.35 17.16
C GLY A 124 16.15 0.75 16.27
N ARG A 125 14.96 1.36 16.19
CA ARG A 125 13.79 0.83 15.48
C ARG A 125 13.49 1.65 14.23
N GLY A 126 13.54 0.98 13.07
CA GLY A 126 13.21 1.56 11.77
C GLY A 126 11.72 1.40 11.43
N VAL A 127 11.43 1.22 10.15
CA VAL A 127 10.11 0.79 9.67
C VAL A 127 10.00 -0.73 9.76
N ASP A 128 8.83 -1.21 10.16
CA ASP A 128 8.53 -2.64 10.29
C ASP A 128 7.91 -3.18 9.00
N VAL A 129 7.05 -2.39 8.34
CA VAL A 129 6.35 -2.77 7.10
C VAL A 129 6.48 -1.65 6.07
N LEU A 130 6.95 -1.99 4.87
CA LEU A 130 6.94 -1.12 3.70
C LEU A 130 5.83 -1.59 2.76
N VAL A 131 4.90 -0.70 2.42
CA VAL A 131 3.80 -0.95 1.50
C VAL A 131 4.09 -0.22 0.19
N THR A 132 4.27 -0.99 -0.88
CA THR A 132 4.44 -0.47 -2.24
C THR A 132 3.41 -1.08 -3.16
N HIS A 133 3.09 -0.38 -4.24
CA HIS A 133 2.33 -0.96 -5.34
C HIS A 133 3.26 -1.73 -6.29
N ALA A 134 4.27 -1.04 -6.84
CA ALA A 134 5.30 -1.72 -7.62
C ALA A 134 6.19 -2.59 -6.71
N PRO A 135 6.65 -3.76 -7.21
CA PRO A 135 7.56 -4.61 -6.46
C PRO A 135 8.91 -3.91 -6.22
N PRO A 136 9.73 -4.35 -5.25
CA PRO A 136 11.12 -3.92 -5.15
C PRO A 136 11.92 -4.42 -6.35
N LEU A 137 12.91 -3.65 -6.80
CA LEU A 137 13.80 -4.09 -7.87
C LEU A 137 14.46 -5.43 -7.50
N HIS A 138 14.42 -6.40 -8.43
CA HIS A 138 14.94 -7.76 -8.29
C HIS A 138 14.22 -8.69 -7.30
N ILE A 139 13.06 -8.28 -6.75
CA ILE A 139 12.26 -9.13 -5.86
C ILE A 139 10.85 -9.25 -6.41
N HIS A 140 10.55 -10.40 -7.02
CA HIS A 140 9.25 -10.66 -7.66
C HIS A 140 8.85 -9.62 -8.71
N ASP A 141 9.81 -8.89 -9.27
CA ASP A 141 9.62 -7.98 -10.39
C ASP A 141 9.52 -8.75 -11.71
N ALA A 142 8.98 -8.08 -12.72
CA ALA A 142 8.92 -8.62 -14.07
C ALA A 142 9.65 -7.69 -15.05
N PRO A 143 10.12 -8.21 -16.20
CA PRO A 143 10.95 -7.44 -17.13
C PRO A 143 10.18 -6.33 -17.87
N ASP A 144 8.86 -6.28 -17.73
CA ASP A 144 8.06 -5.20 -18.32
C ASP A 144 8.09 -3.93 -17.44
N LEU A 145 7.89 -2.79 -18.08
CA LEU A 145 8.04 -1.47 -17.44
C LEU A 145 7.11 -1.25 -16.24
N THR A 146 5.93 -1.87 -16.25
CA THR A 146 4.92 -1.74 -15.19
C THR A 146 5.28 -2.52 -13.93
N HIS A 147 5.90 -3.69 -14.08
CA HIS A 147 6.25 -4.57 -12.98
C HIS A 147 7.75 -4.58 -12.66
N THR A 148 8.58 -3.80 -13.36
CA THR A 148 9.97 -3.59 -12.97
C THR A 148 10.00 -2.75 -11.70
N GLY A 149 10.62 -3.29 -10.65
CA GLY A 149 10.66 -2.62 -9.36
C GLY A 149 11.57 -1.41 -9.29
N PHE A 150 11.47 -0.68 -8.18
CA PHE A 150 12.34 0.46 -7.83
C PHE A 150 13.15 0.18 -6.55
#